data_AF-A0A7X4FDR1-F1
#
_entry.id   AF-A0A7X4FDR1-F1
#
_cell.length_a   1.000
_cell.length_b   1.000
_cell.length_c   1.000
_cell.angle_alpha   90.00
_cell.angle_beta   90.00
_cell.angle_gamma   90.00
#
_symmetry.space_group_name_H-M   'P 1'
#
loop_
_entity.id
_entity.type
_entity.pdbx_description
1 polymer ?
#
loop_
_entity_poly.entity_id
_entity_poly.type
_entity_poly.pdbx_seq_one_letter_code
_entity_poly.pdbx_strand_id
1 'polypeptide(L)'
;MKEQNIYVEYSRSEIDAKSDEKEWSRFDALTDAEIDAAAASDENDPKTDAVFWKDATVAMPENIITIDQDLLAWFKAHAPDYETQINRILRAYVEGNADT
;
A
#
# COMPACT_ATOMS: atom_id res chain seq x y z
N MET A 1 26.17 6.33 -12.01
CA MET A 1 24.91 5.85 -12.62
C MET A 1 23.83 6.81 -12.15
N LYS A 2 23.07 7.44 -13.06
CA LYS A 2 22.07 8.45 -12.68
C LYS A 2 20.76 7.72 -12.38
N GLU A 3 20.29 7.81 -11.15
CA GLU A 3 18.96 7.34 -10.75
C GLU A 3 17.92 8.10 -11.58
N GLN A 4 17.12 7.39 -12.37
CA GLN A 4 16.00 8.00 -13.07
C GLN A 4 14.86 8.15 -12.08
N ASN A 5 14.50 9.40 -11.80
CA ASN A 5 13.36 9.75 -10.96
C ASN A 5 12.07 9.40 -11.71
N ILE A 6 11.36 8.37 -11.27
CA ILE A 6 10.14 7.83 -11.93
C ILE A 6 8.89 8.66 -11.62
N TYR A 7 9.04 9.75 -10.85
CA TYR A 7 7.92 10.60 -10.43
C TYR A 7 7.62 11.66 -11.48
N VAL A 8 6.37 11.67 -11.93
CA VAL A 8 5.80 12.74 -12.76
C VAL A 8 4.95 13.63 -11.87
N GLU A 9 5.39 14.87 -11.66
CA GLU A 9 4.63 15.87 -10.92
C GLU A 9 3.63 16.56 -11.87
N TYR A 10 2.38 16.70 -11.41
CA TYR A 10 1.34 17.47 -12.09
C TYR A 10 0.87 18.62 -11.20
N SER A 11 0.76 19.82 -11.75
CA SER A 11 0.06 20.92 -11.10
C SER A 11 -1.45 20.70 -11.10
N ARG A 12 -2.15 21.31 -10.14
CA ARG A 12 -3.61 21.17 -10.03
C ARG A 12 -4.34 21.60 -11.31
N SER A 13 -3.90 22.67 -11.93
CA SER A 13 -4.41 23.17 -13.21
C SER A 13 -4.18 22.20 -14.38
N GLU A 14 -3.08 21.44 -14.38
CA GLU A 14 -2.81 20.44 -15.41
C GLU A 14 -3.69 19.20 -15.26
N ILE A 15 -4.02 18.81 -14.02
CA ILE A 15 -4.98 17.73 -13.75
C ILE A 15 -6.38 18.15 -14.21
N ASP A 16 -6.80 19.37 -13.88
CA ASP A 16 -8.14 19.87 -14.22
C ASP A 16 -8.30 20.12 -15.74
N ALA A 17 -7.19 20.36 -16.46
CA ALA A 17 -7.17 20.51 -17.91
C ALA A 17 -7.03 19.18 -18.68
N LYS A 18 -6.72 18.07 -17.99
CA LYS A 18 -6.71 16.74 -18.61
C LYS A 18 -8.15 16.26 -18.77
N SER A 19 -8.50 15.84 -19.99
CA SER A 19 -9.81 15.23 -20.22
C SER A 19 -9.90 13.90 -19.45
N ASP A 20 -11.01 13.70 -18.74
CA ASP A 20 -11.42 12.39 -18.21
C ASP A 20 -12.03 11.53 -19.32
N GLU A 21 -11.46 11.59 -20.53
CA GLU A 21 -11.82 10.74 -21.67
C GLU A 21 -11.30 9.33 -21.43
N LYS A 22 -11.80 8.72 -20.36
CA LYS A 22 -11.64 7.30 -20.14
C LYS A 22 -12.68 6.63 -21.02
N GLU A 23 -12.21 5.95 -22.05
CA GLU A 23 -13.02 5.03 -22.85
C GLU A 23 -13.42 3.81 -22.00
N TRP A 24 -14.21 4.00 -20.93
CA TRP A 24 -14.65 2.93 -20.05
C TRP A 24 -15.40 1.84 -20.81
N SER A 25 -16.13 2.21 -21.86
CA SER A 25 -16.80 1.27 -22.77
C SER A 25 -15.84 0.27 -23.42
N ARG A 26 -14.56 0.62 -23.61
CA ARG A 26 -13.53 -0.30 -24.11
C ARG A 26 -13.16 -1.34 -23.07
N PHE A 27 -13.08 -0.95 -21.79
CA PHE A 27 -12.80 -1.87 -20.69
C PHE A 27 -14.00 -2.80 -20.43
N ASP A 28 -15.22 -2.28 -20.49
CA ASP A 28 -16.45 -3.08 -20.33
C ASP A 28 -16.63 -4.12 -21.45
N ALA A 29 -16.02 -3.88 -22.61
CA ALA A 29 -16.07 -4.78 -23.76
C ALA A 29 -14.99 -5.87 -23.74
N LEU A 30 -14.00 -5.78 -22.84
CA LEU A 30 -12.95 -6.80 -22.72
C LEU A 30 -13.52 -8.09 -22.16
N THR A 31 -13.19 -9.20 -22.81
CA THR A 31 -13.52 -10.53 -22.32
C THR A 31 -12.49 -11.01 -21.29
N ASP A 32 -12.90 -11.91 -20.40
CA ASP A 32 -12.00 -12.52 -19.42
C ASP A 32 -10.75 -13.15 -20.09
N ALA A 33 -10.93 -13.78 -21.25
CA ALA A 33 -9.83 -14.38 -22.01
C ALA A 33 -8.81 -13.35 -22.52
N GLU A 34 -9.25 -12.15 -22.90
CA GLU A 34 -8.38 -11.06 -23.32
C GLU A 34 -7.62 -10.47 -22.13
N ILE A 35 -8.28 -10.37 -20.97
CA ILE A 35 -7.67 -9.93 -19.72
C ILE A 35 -6.60 -10.93 -19.27
N ASP A 36 -6.91 -12.22 -19.25
CA ASP A 36 -5.99 -13.29 -18.89
C ASP A 36 -4.78 -13.35 -19.83
N ALA A 37 -5.00 -13.13 -21.13
CA ALA A 37 -3.91 -13.08 -22.12
C ALA A 37 -3.02 -11.86 -21.91
N ALA A 38 -3.60 -10.68 -21.62
CA ALA A 38 -2.85 -9.47 -21.34
C ALA A 38 -1.99 -9.65 -20.08
N ALA A 39 -2.58 -10.10 -18.97
CA ALA A 39 -1.87 -10.38 -17.72
C ALA A 39 -0.75 -11.43 -17.91
N ALA A 40 -1.02 -12.50 -18.66
CA ALA A 40 -0.02 -13.53 -18.93
C ALA A 40 1.18 -13.04 -19.79
N SER A 41 1.01 -11.94 -20.51
CA SER A 41 2.05 -11.34 -21.37
C SER A 41 2.82 -10.19 -20.72
N ASP A 42 2.37 -9.71 -19.55
CA ASP A 42 3.02 -8.60 -18.84
C ASP A 42 4.22 -9.11 -18.04
N GLU A 43 5.43 -8.66 -18.40
CA GLU A 43 6.67 -9.00 -17.72
C GLU A 43 6.73 -8.44 -16.29
N ASN A 44 5.96 -7.38 -15.99
CA ASN A 44 5.88 -6.78 -14.67
C ASN A 44 4.80 -7.40 -13.77
N ASP A 45 3.98 -8.31 -14.31
CA ASP A 45 2.97 -9.07 -13.57
C ASP A 45 3.28 -10.58 -13.63
N PRO A 46 4.35 -11.04 -12.96
CA PRO A 46 4.72 -12.44 -12.97
C PRO A 46 3.62 -13.28 -12.29
N LYS A 47 3.19 -14.35 -12.95
CA LYS A 47 2.17 -15.27 -12.42
C LYS A 47 2.57 -15.83 -11.05
N THR A 48 1.67 -15.72 -10.09
CA THR A 48 1.82 -16.31 -8.75
C THR A 48 1.12 -17.66 -8.67
N ASP A 49 1.65 -18.64 -9.41
CA ASP A 49 1.10 -20.00 -9.47
C ASP A 49 1.53 -20.89 -8.28
N ALA A 50 1.13 -22.16 -8.29
CA ALA A 50 1.48 -23.10 -7.23
C ALA A 50 3.00 -23.31 -7.08
N VAL A 51 3.79 -23.11 -8.15
CA VAL A 51 5.25 -23.20 -8.10
C VAL A 51 5.83 -21.99 -7.39
N PHE A 52 5.34 -20.78 -7.72
CA PHE A 52 5.69 -19.57 -6.98
C PHE A 52 5.40 -19.72 -5.48
N TRP A 53 4.17 -20.13 -5.12
CA TRP A 53 3.76 -20.23 -3.73
C TRP A 53 4.43 -21.36 -2.95
N LYS A 54 5.01 -22.36 -3.63
CA LYS A 54 5.77 -23.43 -2.99
C LYS A 54 7.05 -22.92 -2.31
N ASP A 55 7.73 -21.98 -2.96
CA ASP A 55 9.02 -21.44 -2.50
C ASP A 55 8.90 -20.01 -1.94
N ALA A 56 7.70 -19.42 -2.00
CA ALA A 56 7.42 -18.10 -1.44
C ALA A 56 7.66 -18.07 0.07
N THR A 57 8.43 -17.08 0.54
CA THR A 57 8.60 -16.83 1.97
C THR A 57 7.46 -15.96 2.48
N VAL A 58 6.71 -16.45 3.47
CA VAL A 58 5.70 -15.64 4.15
C VAL A 58 6.41 -14.59 4.99
N ALA A 59 6.32 -13.33 4.56
CA ALA A 59 6.75 -12.18 5.35
C ALA A 59 5.65 -11.83 6.35
N MET A 60 5.69 -12.45 7.53
CA MET A 60 4.80 -12.08 8.62
C MET A 60 5.48 -10.99 9.46
N PRO A 61 4.79 -9.87 9.76
CA PRO A 61 5.37 -8.86 10.65
C PRO A 61 5.62 -9.48 12.02
N GLU A 62 6.82 -9.29 12.56
CA GLU A 62 7.23 -9.88 13.85
C GLU A 62 6.39 -9.38 15.03
N ASN A 63 5.84 -8.17 14.93
CA ASN A 63 5.14 -7.50 16.01
C ASN A 63 3.77 -7.00 15.53
N ILE A 64 2.72 -7.73 15.89
CA ILE A 64 1.33 -7.31 15.66
C ILE A 64 0.73 -6.91 17.00
N ILE A 65 0.37 -5.63 17.13
CA ILE A 65 -0.40 -5.13 18.26
C ILE A 65 -1.83 -4.83 17.79
N THR A 66 -2.82 -5.29 18.55
CA THR A 66 -4.23 -4.93 18.29
C THR A 66 -4.53 -3.63 19.01
N ILE A 67 -5.03 -2.65 18.26
CA ILE A 67 -5.45 -1.33 18.77
C ILE A 67 -6.90 -1.14 18.34
N ASP A 68 -7.73 -0.61 19.23
CA ASP A 68 -9.11 -0.25 18.90
C ASP A 68 -9.16 0.74 17.73
N GLN A 69 -10.17 0.57 16.86
CA GLN A 69 -10.22 1.30 15.59
C GLN A 69 -10.35 2.81 15.78
N ASP A 70 -11.10 3.25 16.79
CA ASP A 70 -11.30 4.66 17.13
C ASP A 70 -10.01 5.31 17.64
N LEU A 71 -9.26 4.61 18.50
CA LEU A 71 -7.98 5.07 19.00
C LEU A 71 -6.95 5.18 17.86
N LEU A 72 -6.88 4.18 16.99
CA LEU A 72 -6.01 4.21 15.81
C LEU A 72 -6.38 5.37 14.87
N ALA A 73 -7.67 5.62 14.64
CA ALA A 73 -8.14 6.73 13.82
C ALA A 73 -7.74 8.08 14.42
N TRP A 74 -7.86 8.24 15.73
CA TRP A 74 -7.41 9.44 16.42
C TRP A 74 -5.90 9.67 16.21
N PHE A 75 -5.08 8.65 16.42
CA PHE A 75 -3.63 8.74 16.24
C PHE A 75 -3.22 9.12 14.81
N LYS A 76 -3.84 8.50 13.80
CA LYS A 76 -3.63 8.82 12.38
C LYS A 76 -3.98 10.26 12.02
N ALA A 77 -4.98 10.84 12.67
CA ALA A 77 -5.40 12.21 12.43
C ALA A 77 -4.48 13.27 13.06
N HIS A 78 -3.73 12.91 14.11
CA HIS A 78 -2.96 13.86 14.92
C HIS A 78 -1.43 13.75 14.75
N ALA A 79 -0.93 12.65 14.17
CA ALA A 79 0.50 12.44 13.96
C ALA A 79 0.81 11.80 12.59
N PRO A 80 1.72 12.38 11.79
CA PRO A 80 2.23 11.73 10.57
C PRO A 80 2.94 10.39 10.87
N ASP A 81 3.56 10.29 12.05
CA ASP A 81 4.33 9.15 12.55
C ASP A 81 3.62 8.42 13.71
N TYR A 82 2.32 8.18 13.54
CA TYR A 82 1.44 7.67 14.60
C TYR A 82 1.93 6.38 15.28
N GLU A 83 2.56 5.46 14.54
CA GLU A 83 3.10 4.19 15.09
C GLU A 83 4.25 4.43 16.07
N THR A 84 5.15 5.36 15.75
CA THR A 84 6.25 5.77 16.62
C THR A 84 5.71 6.44 17.88
N GLN A 85 4.67 7.27 17.75
CA GLN A 85 4.03 7.92 18.89
C GLN A 85 3.38 6.90 19.83
N ILE A 86 2.63 5.93 19.29
CA ILE A 86 2.03 4.83 20.05
C ILE A 86 3.12 4.06 20.81
N ASN A 87 4.18 3.64 20.12
CA ASN A 87 5.28 2.89 20.73
C ASN A 87 5.96 3.69 21.86
N ARG A 88 6.17 5.00 21.68
CA ARG A 88 6.74 5.86 22.71
C ARG A 88 5.87 5.95 23.95
N ILE A 89 4.55 6.10 23.77
CA ILE A 89 3.58 6.17 24.88
C ILE A 89 3.57 4.84 25.66
N LEU A 90 3.52 3.71 24.95
CA LEU A 90 3.52 2.39 25.57
C LEU A 90 4.80 2.14 26.37
N ARG A 91 5.97 2.53 25.85
CA ARG A 91 7.25 2.43 26.59
C ARG A 91 7.24 3.26 27.87
N ALA A 92 6.85 4.53 27.77
CA ALA A 92 6.80 5.41 28.95
C ALA A 92 5.84 4.88 30.03
N TYR A 93 4.70 4.29 29.61
CA TYR A 93 3.79 3.62 30.54
C TYR A 93 4.45 2.42 31.22
N VAL A 94 5.10 1.54 30.48
CA VAL A 94 5.78 0.36 31.05
C VAL A 94 6.88 0.79 32.02
N GLU A 95 7.73 1.74 31.63
CA GLU A 95 8.83 2.25 32.47
C GLU A 95 8.31 2.85 33.78
N GLY A 96 7.27 3.69 33.72
CA GLY A 96 6.68 4.30 34.91
C GLY A 96 5.98 3.32 35.86
N ASN A 97 5.61 2.12 35.39
CA ASN A 97 5.01 1.07 36.20
C ASN A 97 6.00 -0.03 36.61
N ALA A 98 7.18 -0.10 36.00
CA ALA A 98 8.21 -1.09 36.34
C ALA A 98 8.98 -0.73 37.62
N ASP A 99 8.93 0.54 38.06
CA ASP A 99 9.61 1.06 39.24
C ASP A 99 8.74 1.03 40.53
N THR A 100 7.65 0.24 40.55
CA THR A 100 6.78 0.02 41.75
C THR A 100 6.69 -1.45 42.10
#